data_AF-A0A432JAC1-F1
#
_entry.id   AF-A0A432JAC1-F1
#
_cell.length_a   1.000
_cell.length_b   1.000
_cell.length_c   1.000
_cell.angle_alpha   90.00
_cell.angle_beta   90.00
_cell.angle_gamma   90.00
#
_symmetry.space_group_name_H-M   'P 1'
#
loop_
_entity.id
_entity.type
_entity.pdbx_description
1 polymer ?
#
loop_
_entity_poly.entity_id
_entity_poly.type
_entity_poly.pdbx_seq_one_letter_code
_entity_poly.pdbx_strand_id
1 'polypeptide(L)' 'MIPKVGTIVTGRDIGRADSTARRKFVWARCPKCETERWVRHDGTALQSALRYCKRCVAAVQNRFRYGFKVESA' A
#
# COMPACT_ATOMS: atom_id res chain seq x y z
N MET A 1 -0.09 -16.20 -12.06
CA MET A 1 0.56 -16.45 -10.75
C MET A 1 0.24 -15.27 -9.84
N ILE A 2 -0.20 -15.52 -8.60
CA ILE A 2 -0.40 -14.47 -7.60
C ILE A 2 0.96 -14.17 -6.96
N PRO A 3 1.47 -12.93 -6.99
CA PRO A 3 2.75 -12.57 -6.38
C PRO A 3 2.69 -12.73 -4.84
N LYS A 4 3.83 -13.05 -4.22
CA LYS A 4 3.92 -13.15 -2.76
C LYS A 4 4.03 -11.75 -2.14
N VAL A 5 3.44 -11.56 -0.97
CA VAL A 5 3.62 -10.30 -0.21
C VAL A 5 5.12 -10.08 0.03
N GLY A 6 5.61 -8.90 -0.33
CA GLY A 6 7.03 -8.55 -0.29
C GLY A 6 7.80 -8.80 -1.58
N THR A 7 7.19 -9.39 -2.61
CA THR A 7 7.82 -9.47 -3.94
C THR A 7 8.09 -8.07 -4.47
N ILE A 8 9.33 -7.80 -4.89
CA ILE A 8 9.76 -6.52 -5.48
C ILE A 8 10.01 -6.73 -6.97
N VAL A 9 9.46 -5.84 -7.79
CA VAL A 9 9.59 -5.82 -9.24
C VAL A 9 9.82 -4.40 -9.74
N THR A 10 10.19 -4.24 -11.01
CA THR A 10 10.18 -2.94 -11.67
C THR A 10 8.81 -2.61 -12.24
N GLY A 11 8.54 -1.33 -12.51
CA GLY A 11 7.30 -0.92 -13.16
C GLY A 11 7.08 -1.63 -14.49
N ARG A 12 8.15 -1.85 -15.26
CA ARG A 12 8.11 -2.57 -16.54
C ARG A 12 7.57 -4.00 -16.39
N ASP A 13 7.94 -4.69 -15.32
CA ASP A 13 7.51 -6.07 -15.04
C ASP A 13 6.00 -6.17 -14.75
N ILE A 14 5.36 -5.05 -14.40
CA ILE A 14 3.91 -4.94 -14.14
C ILE A 14 3.18 -4.10 -15.19
N GLY A 15 3.79 -3.94 -16.38
CA GLY A 15 3.16 -3.27 -17.53
C GLY A 15 3.17 -1.74 -17.49
N ARG A 16 3.99 -1.11 -16.63
CA ARG A 16 4.19 0.35 -16.66
C ARG A 16 5.16 0.71 -17.78
N ALA A 17 4.72 1.59 -18.68
CA ALA A 17 5.53 2.14 -19.77
C ALA A 17 5.90 3.63 -19.57
N ASP A 18 5.37 4.27 -18.53
CA ASP A 18 5.59 5.69 -18.23
C ASP A 18 6.91 5.95 -17.47
N SER A 19 7.07 7.16 -16.93
CA SER A 19 8.22 7.54 -16.08
C SER A 19 8.41 6.67 -14.84
N THR A 20 7.45 5.80 -14.52
CA THR A 20 7.51 4.82 -13.43
C THR A 20 8.00 3.44 -13.87
N ALA A 21 8.22 3.20 -15.16
CA ALA A 21 8.70 1.91 -15.68
C ALA A 21 10.00 1.43 -15.01
N ARG A 22 10.92 2.35 -14.69
CA ARG A 22 12.20 2.06 -14.01
C ARG A 22 12.10 2.06 -12.48
N ARG A 23 10.95 2.45 -11.91
CA ARG A 23 10.76 2.50 -10.46
C ARG A 23 10.47 1.11 -9.92
N LYS A 24 10.87 0.86 -8.67
CA LYS A 24 10.56 -0.38 -7.97
C LYS A 24 9.14 -0.33 -7.41
N PHE A 25 8.47 -1.46 -7.43
CA PHE A 25 7.17 -1.70 -6.82
C PHE A 25 7.26 -2.94 -5.94
N VAL A 26 6.51 -2.95 -4.85
CA VAL A 26 6.36 -4.14 -3.99
C VAL A 26 4.91 -4.58 -4.00
N TRP A 27 4.69 -5.90 -3.96
CA TRP A 27 3.37 -6.46 -3.69
C TRP A 27 3.09 -6.34 -2.19
N ALA A 28 2.17 -5.47 -1.81
CA ALA A 28 1.89 -5.15 -0.42
C ALA A 28 0.47 -5.54 -0.03
N ARG A 29 0.31 -5.96 1.24
CA ARG A 29 -0.99 -6.27 1.87
C ARG A 29 -1.39 -5.18 2.84
N CYS A 30 -2.68 -4.83 2.84
CA CYS A 30 -3.25 -3.94 3.86
C CYS A 30 -3.45 -4.70 5.18
N PRO A 31 -2.88 -4.26 6.31
CA PRO A 31 -3.07 -4.96 7.58
C PRO A 31 -4.48 -4.83 8.17
N LYS A 32 -5.33 -3.93 7.63
CA LYS A 32 -6.71 -3.70 8.11
C LYS A 32 -7.78 -4.42 7.30
N CYS A 33 -7.66 -4.40 5.98
CA CYS A 33 -8.68 -4.96 5.07
C CYS A 33 -8.14 -6.05 4.16
N GLU A 34 -6.89 -6.47 4.39
CA GLU A 34 -6.22 -7.60 3.73
C GLU A 34 -6.06 -7.50 2.21
N THR A 35 -6.49 -6.39 1.61
CA THR A 35 -6.34 -6.13 0.19
C THR A 35 -4.87 -6.08 -0.20
N GLU A 36 -4.53 -6.80 -1.27
CA GLU A 36 -3.18 -6.84 -1.83
C GLU A 36 -3.09 -6.07 -3.14
N ARG A 37 -1.96 -5.38 -3.38
CA ARG A 37 -1.70 -4.63 -4.63
C ARG A 37 -0.23 -4.25 -4.79
N TRP A 38 0.16 -3.91 -6.02
CA TRP A 38 1.42 -3.23 -6.30
C TRP A 38 1.42 -1.81 -5.73
N VAL A 39 2.42 -1.46 -4.94
CA VAL A 39 2.69 -0.11 -4.43
C VAL A 39 4.12 0.30 -4.73
N ARG A 40 4.36 1.60 -4.87
CA ARG A 40 5.69 2.14 -5.15
C ARG A 40 6.65 1.81 -3.99
N HIS A 41 7.85 1.34 -4.32
CA HIS A 41 8.90 1.02 -3.37
C HIS A 41 9.93 2.15 -3.29
N ASP A 42 9.77 3.06 -2.34
CA ASP A 42 10.63 4.24 -2.13
C ASP A 42 11.89 3.98 -1.28
N GLY A 43 12.39 2.74 -1.26
CA GLY A 43 13.65 2.39 -0.60
C GLY A 43 13.50 2.18 0.91
N THR A 44 13.92 3.17 1.71
CA THR A 44 14.11 3.05 3.17
C THR A 44 12.83 2.91 3.98
N ALA A 45 11.71 3.46 3.51
CA ALA A 45 10.42 3.42 4.22
C ALA A 45 9.59 2.14 3.99
N LEU A 46 10.15 1.12 3.31
CA LEU A 46 9.37 0.04 2.71
C LEU A 46 9.85 -1.38 3.02
N GLN A 47 10.57 -1.56 4.14
CA GLN A 47 10.94 -2.90 4.60
C GLN A 47 9.75 -3.76 4.99
N SER A 48 8.62 -3.16 5.41
CA SER A 48 7.38 -3.91 5.62
C SER A 48 6.52 -3.89 4.35
N ALA A 49 6.26 -5.06 3.79
CA ALA A 49 5.26 -5.27 2.74
C ALA A 49 3.80 -5.08 3.24
N LEU A 50 3.64 -4.42 4.40
CA LEU A 50 2.39 -4.14 5.08
C LEU A 50 2.07 -2.65 4.91
N ARG A 51 1.11 -2.33 4.03
CA ARG A 51 0.75 -0.95 3.68
C ARG A 51 -0.76 -0.77 3.75
N TYR A 52 -1.23 0.15 4.58
CA TYR A 52 -2.63 0.56 4.56
C TYR A 52 -3.04 1.00 3.15
N CYS A 53 -4.18 0.50 2.66
CA CYS A 53 -4.76 1.00 1.42
C CYS A 53 -5.25 2.45 1.61
N LYS A 54 -5.50 3.18 0.51
CA LYS A 54 -5.93 4.60 0.56
C LYS A 54 -7.16 4.80 1.47
N ARG A 55 -8.11 3.86 1.43
CA ARG A 55 -9.31 3.88 2.27
C ARG A 55 -8.97 3.71 3.75
N CYS A 56 -8.12 2.73 4.08
CA CYS A 56 -7.77 2.46 5.47
C CYS A 56 -6.85 3.51 6.07
N VAL A 57 -5.90 4.09 5.29
CA VAL A 57 -5.05 5.17 5.78
C VAL A 57 -5.88 6.43 6.06
N ALA A 58 -6.86 6.76 5.21
CA ALA A 58 -7.76 7.88 5.46
C ALA A 58 -8.56 7.66 6.75
N ALA A 59 -9.06 6.45 7.00
CA ALA A 59 -9.75 6.12 8.25
C ALA A 59 -8.85 6.25 9.48
N VAL A 60 -7.60 5.79 9.40
CA VAL A 60 -6.61 5.93 10.48
C VAL A 60 -6.26 7.40 10.72
N GLN A 61 -6.01 8.17 9.65
CA GLN A 61 -5.72 9.60 9.73
C GLN A 61 -6.88 10.40 10.32
N ASN A 62 -8.12 10.11 9.89
CA ASN A 62 -9.30 10.76 10.44
C ASN A 62 -9.47 10.45 11.93
N ARG A 63 -9.26 9.19 12.35
CA ARG A 63 -9.29 8.81 13.76
C ARG A 63 -8.21 9.52 14.58
N PHE A 64 -7.01 9.66 14.03
CA PHE A 64 -5.92 10.39 14.69
C PHE A 64 -6.23 11.89 14.81
N ARG A 65 -6.78 12.49 13.75
CA ARG A 65 -7.05 13.93 13.66
C ARG A 65 -8.27 14.38 14.48
N TYR A 66 -9.34 13.59 14.46
CA TYR A 66 -10.64 13.99 15.02
C TYR A 66 -11.09 13.14 16.21
N GLY A 67 -10.29 12.15 16.61
CA GLY A 67 -10.69 11.16 17.62
C GLY A 67 -11.71 10.15 17.09
N PHE A 68 -12.23 9.30 17.98
CA PHE A 68 -13.39 8.47 17.64
C PHE A 68 -14.63 9.36 17.54
N LYS A 69 -15.30 9.35 16.40
CA LYS A 69 -16.73 9.70 16.42
C LYS A 69 -17.42 8.56 17.15
N VAL A 70 -17.83 8.83 18.39
CA VAL A 70 -18.82 8.00 19.06
C VAL A 70 -20.09 8.18 18.25
N GLU A 71 -20.47 7.18 17.45
CA GLU A 71 -21.83 7.11 16.94
C GLU A 71 -22.72 6.85 18.16
N SER A 72 -23.40 7.90 18.62
CA SER A 72 -24.48 7.76 19.58
C SER A 72 -25.54 6.85 18.95
N ALA A 73 -25.84 5.76 19.64
CA ALA A 73 -26.88 4.79 19.30
C ALA A 73 -28.27 5.43 19.21
#